data_AF-A0A957PN11-F1
#
_entry.id   AF-A0A957PN11-F1
#
_cell.length_a   1.000
_cell.length_b   1.000
_cell.length_c   1.000
_cell.angle_alpha   90.00
_cell.angle_beta   90.00
_cell.angle_gamma   90.00
#
_symmetry.space_group_name_H-M   'P 1'
#
loop_
_entity.id
_entity.type
_entity.pdbx_description
1 polymer ?
#
loop_
_entity_poly.entity_id
_entity_poly.type
_entity_poly.pdbx_seq_one_letter_code
_entity_poly.pdbx_strand_id
1 'polypeptide(L)'
;MVGDEDQSIYRFRGADYRNVLQFRQDYPDAKVVLLEQNYRSTQTILNVANAVISHNTNRTPKQLHTENGEGLAVTVYEAYNEIEEAAWVGDEVERLLSGQGFGPGDIAIMYRTNAQSRAIEETFVLRGLKYKLVGGTRFYERKEIKDALAYMRLVHNPADTVAMDRIINTPSRGIGVKTYAALQEWASEIELNRYEALLVLKYGPDYVSKLLDRPLSADAHKAPPLTGRAQNALIDFAGMLQSWVNLRQQERYGSVADLMDMILTDSGYIHNLRDGSDEA
;
A
#
# COMPACT_ATOMS: atom_id res chain seq x y z
N MET A 1 -21.45 14.77 -32.43
CA MET A 1 -20.26 14.58 -31.59
C MET A 1 -20.34 15.56 -30.42
N VAL A 2 -19.94 15.16 -29.21
CA VAL A 2 -19.77 16.05 -28.06
C VAL A 2 -18.33 15.87 -27.57
N GLY A 3 -17.64 16.95 -27.26
CA GLY A 3 -16.26 16.91 -26.79
C GLY A 3 -15.76 18.30 -26.42
N ASP A 4 -14.64 18.32 -25.72
CA ASP A 4 -13.89 19.53 -25.37
C ASP A 4 -12.42 19.31 -25.72
N GLU A 5 -11.91 20.04 -26.71
CA GLU A 5 -10.51 19.95 -27.13
C GLU A 5 -9.53 20.33 -26.01
N ASP A 6 -9.94 21.21 -25.09
CA ASP A 6 -9.11 21.65 -23.96
C ASP A 6 -8.97 20.54 -22.90
N GLN A 7 -9.80 19.50 -22.95
CA GLN A 7 -9.77 18.33 -22.06
C GLN A 7 -9.14 17.08 -22.71
N SER A 8 -8.55 17.21 -23.90
CA SER A 8 -7.91 16.09 -24.61
C SER A 8 -6.55 15.72 -23.99
N ILE A 9 -6.56 14.95 -22.89
CA ILE A 9 -5.35 14.56 -22.14
C ILE A 9 -4.73 13.22 -22.55
N TYR A 10 -5.35 12.46 -23.47
CA TYR A 10 -4.93 11.10 -23.86
C TYR A 10 -4.11 11.02 -25.16
N ARG A 11 -3.44 12.11 -25.56
CA ARG A 11 -2.65 12.14 -26.82
C ARG A 11 -1.59 11.03 -26.90
N PHE A 12 -0.97 10.71 -25.77
CA PHE A 12 0.02 9.64 -25.65
C PHE A 12 -0.56 8.22 -25.90
N ARG A 13 -1.89 8.06 -25.88
CA ARG A 13 -2.62 6.83 -26.23
C ARG A 13 -3.30 6.91 -27.61
N GLY A 14 -2.91 7.87 -28.44
CA GLY A 14 -3.44 8.02 -29.80
C GLY A 14 -4.71 8.87 -29.92
N ALA A 15 -5.18 9.51 -28.84
CA ALA A 15 -6.26 10.49 -28.97
C ALA A 15 -5.76 11.74 -29.72
N ASP A 16 -6.56 12.25 -30.65
CA ASP A 16 -6.20 13.44 -31.44
C ASP A 16 -7.29 14.51 -31.33
N TYR A 17 -6.92 15.68 -30.80
CA TYR A 17 -7.82 16.84 -30.71
C TYR A 17 -8.25 17.31 -32.11
N ARG A 18 -7.46 17.01 -33.15
CA ARG A 18 -7.79 17.31 -34.55
C ARG A 18 -9.04 16.60 -35.03
N ASN A 19 -9.51 15.54 -34.35
CA ASN A 19 -10.77 14.88 -34.68
C ASN A 19 -11.95 15.86 -34.61
N VAL A 20 -11.94 16.82 -33.67
CA VAL A 20 -12.98 17.85 -33.56
C VAL A 20 -12.91 18.84 -34.73
N LEU A 21 -11.70 19.22 -35.14
CA LEU A 21 -11.45 20.10 -36.28
C LEU A 21 -11.85 19.42 -37.60
N GLN A 22 -11.46 18.16 -37.77
CA GLN A 22 -11.75 17.36 -38.96
C GLN A 22 -13.25 17.06 -39.09
N PHE A 23 -13.97 16.87 -37.97
CA PHE A 23 -15.42 16.76 -37.99
C PHE A 23 -16.11 17.95 -38.68
N ARG A 24 -15.60 19.17 -38.51
CA ARG A 24 -16.15 20.36 -39.19
C ARG A 24 -15.85 20.38 -40.69
N GLN A 25 -14.78 19.71 -41.13
CA GLN A 25 -14.43 19.58 -42.55
C GLN A 25 -15.25 18.47 -43.21
N ASP A 26 -15.41 17.34 -42.53
CA ASP A 26 -16.14 16.17 -43.03
C ASP A 26 -17.65 16.41 -43.08
N TYR A 27 -18.19 17.27 -42.21
CA TYR A 27 -19.61 17.60 -42.14
C TYR A 27 -19.84 19.13 -42.17
N PRO A 28 -19.73 19.79 -43.35
CA PRO A 28 -19.84 21.25 -43.47
C PRO A 28 -21.20 21.81 -43.03
N ASP A 29 -22.27 21.01 -43.17
CA ASP A 29 -23.64 21.40 -42.79
C ASP A 29 -23.93 21.20 -41.29
N ALA A 30 -22.96 20.71 -40.51
CA ALA A 30 -23.14 20.47 -39.08
C ALA A 30 -23.26 21.78 -38.30
N LYS A 31 -24.30 21.88 -37.46
CA LYS A 31 -24.46 23.01 -36.55
C LYS A 31 -23.50 22.89 -35.36
N VAL A 32 -22.69 23.91 -35.16
CA VAL A 32 -21.82 24.04 -33.97
C VAL A 32 -22.57 24.80 -32.88
N VAL A 33 -22.62 24.22 -31.69
CA VAL A 33 -23.19 24.86 -30.49
C VAL A 33 -22.11 24.86 -29.41
N LEU A 34 -21.78 26.04 -28.88
CA LEU A 34 -20.84 26.20 -27.77
C LEU A 34 -21.65 26.30 -26.47
N LEU A 35 -21.32 25.45 -25.50
CA LEU A 35 -21.91 25.47 -24.17
C LEU A 35 -20.94 26.18 -23.23
N GLU A 36 -21.21 27.46 -22.98
CA GLU A 36 -20.29 28.34 -22.24
C GLU A 36 -20.67 28.54 -20.77
N GLN A 37 -21.89 28.15 -20.38
CA GLN A 37 -22.30 28.19 -18.99
C GLN A 37 -21.81 26.95 -18.23
N ASN A 38 -21.00 27.17 -17.20
CA ASN A 38 -20.51 26.13 -16.31
C ASN A 38 -21.39 26.05 -15.05
N TYR A 39 -21.91 24.86 -14.78
CA TYR A 39 -22.78 24.61 -13.62
C TYR A 39 -22.04 23.96 -12.44
N ARG A 40 -20.75 23.64 -12.58
CA ARG A 40 -19.97 22.89 -11.58
C ARG A 40 -19.19 23.79 -10.63
N SER A 41 -18.54 24.80 -11.16
CA SER A 41 -17.51 25.57 -10.47
C SER A 41 -17.96 26.99 -10.17
N THR A 42 -17.33 27.63 -9.20
CA THR A 42 -17.49 29.06 -8.90
C THR A 42 -16.63 29.92 -9.84
N GLN A 43 -16.91 31.22 -9.89
CA GLN A 43 -16.23 32.13 -10.81
C GLN A 43 -14.73 32.20 -10.53
N THR A 44 -14.30 32.14 -9.26
CA THR A 44 -12.87 32.11 -8.90
C THR A 44 -12.14 30.91 -9.50
N ILE A 45 -12.73 29.70 -9.44
CA ILE A 45 -12.14 28.49 -10.05
C ILE A 45 -12.09 28.61 -11.58
N LEU A 46 -13.15 29.15 -12.19
CA LEU A 46 -13.18 29.36 -13.65
C LEU A 46 -12.14 30.39 -14.10
N ASN A 47 -11.92 31.45 -13.32
CA ASN A 47 -10.91 32.46 -13.64
C ASN A 47 -9.52 31.83 -13.69
N VAL A 48 -9.17 30.96 -12.72
CA VAL A 48 -7.89 30.22 -12.73
C VAL A 48 -7.82 29.30 -13.95
N ALA A 49 -8.86 28.50 -14.22
CA ALA A 49 -8.88 27.59 -15.36
C ALA A 49 -8.72 28.34 -16.71
N ASN A 50 -9.44 29.45 -16.88
CA ASN A 50 -9.39 30.32 -18.06
C ASN A 50 -8.00 30.97 -18.21
N ALA A 51 -7.39 31.43 -17.11
CA ALA A 51 -6.05 32.01 -17.12
C ALA A 51 -5.00 30.97 -17.57
N VAL A 52 -5.07 29.74 -17.06
CA VAL A 52 -4.15 28.65 -17.45
C VAL A 52 -4.35 28.28 -18.93
N ILE A 53 -5.58 28.01 -19.37
CA ILE A 53 -5.84 27.52 -20.73
C ILE A 53 -5.61 28.57 -21.82
N SER A 54 -5.67 29.87 -21.49
CA SER A 54 -5.47 30.96 -22.46
C SER A 54 -4.09 30.96 -23.13
N HIS A 55 -3.10 30.29 -22.52
CA HIS A 55 -1.76 30.13 -23.08
C HIS A 55 -1.71 29.13 -24.25
N ASN A 56 -2.74 28.29 -24.44
CA ASN A 56 -2.78 27.31 -25.53
C ASN A 56 -3.27 27.96 -26.84
N THR A 57 -2.52 27.75 -27.92
CA THR A 57 -2.78 28.40 -29.22
C THR A 57 -3.75 27.63 -30.13
N ASN A 58 -3.85 26.31 -30.01
CA ASN A 58 -4.63 25.46 -30.90
C ASN A 58 -5.97 25.03 -30.27
N ARG A 59 -6.89 25.99 -30.08
CA ARG A 59 -8.20 25.76 -29.46
C ARG A 59 -9.29 26.62 -30.10
N THR A 60 -10.55 26.18 -30.00
CA THR A 60 -11.69 27.07 -30.25
C THR A 60 -11.80 28.04 -29.06
N PRO A 61 -11.77 29.36 -29.28
CA PRO A 61 -12.03 30.32 -28.22
C PRO A 61 -13.41 30.09 -27.63
N LYS A 62 -13.47 29.90 -26.32
CA LYS A 62 -14.70 29.80 -25.51
C LYS A 62 -14.52 30.55 -24.20
N GLN A 63 -15.58 31.23 -23.75
CA GLN A 63 -15.58 32.01 -22.51
C GLN A 63 -16.52 31.36 -21.49
N LEU A 64 -15.96 30.52 -20.62
CA LEU A 64 -16.73 29.87 -19.57
C LEU A 64 -17.15 30.88 -18.49
N HIS A 65 -18.43 30.92 -18.17
CA HIS A 65 -19.02 31.74 -17.09
C HIS A 65 -19.93 30.91 -16.18
N THR A 66 -20.26 31.39 -14.99
CA THR A 66 -21.10 30.67 -14.01
C THR A 66 -22.03 31.59 -13.23
N GLU A 67 -23.15 31.04 -12.78
CA GLU A 67 -24.09 31.69 -11.85
C GLU A 67 -23.85 31.29 -10.39
N ASN A 68 -22.86 30.43 -10.12
CA ASN A 68 -22.55 29.93 -8.76
C ASN A 68 -21.87 30.97 -7.84
N GLY A 69 -21.73 32.22 -8.29
CA GLY A 69 -21.02 33.30 -7.57
C GLY A 69 -19.50 33.13 -7.56
N GLU A 70 -18.81 34.00 -6.81
CA GLU A 70 -17.34 34.06 -6.78
C GLU A 70 -16.69 32.82 -6.13
N GLY A 71 -17.25 32.35 -5.01
CA GLY A 71 -16.66 31.27 -4.22
C GLY A 71 -15.43 31.70 -3.41
N LEU A 72 -14.69 30.71 -2.92
CA LEU A 72 -13.46 30.93 -2.13
C LEU A 72 -12.25 31.16 -3.04
N ALA A 73 -11.26 31.88 -2.52
CA ALA A 73 -9.97 32.08 -3.18
C ALA A 73 -9.22 30.74 -3.36
N VAL A 74 -8.54 30.57 -4.48
CA VAL A 74 -7.63 29.42 -4.69
C VAL A 74 -6.34 29.68 -3.91
N THR A 75 -5.97 28.72 -3.06
CA THR A 75 -4.73 28.75 -2.28
C THR A 75 -3.64 27.96 -2.98
N VAL A 76 -2.42 28.52 -3.00
CA VAL A 76 -1.21 27.83 -3.42
C VAL A 76 -0.30 27.74 -2.20
N TYR A 77 0.17 26.53 -1.90
CA TYR A 77 1.12 26.28 -0.82
C TYR A 77 2.37 25.64 -1.41
N GLU A 78 3.53 26.19 -1.07
CA GLU A 78 4.84 25.66 -1.47
C GLU A 78 5.46 24.98 -0.24
N ALA A 79 5.72 23.69 -0.36
CA ALA A 79 6.37 22.87 0.65
C ALA A 79 7.84 22.63 0.30
N TYR A 80 8.69 22.42 1.30
CA TYR A 80 10.11 22.10 1.10
C TYR A 80 10.33 20.69 0.55
N ASN A 81 9.43 19.74 0.85
CA ASN A 81 9.50 18.36 0.38
C ASN A 81 8.11 17.69 0.36
N GLU A 82 8.05 16.45 -0.14
CA GLU A 82 6.81 15.67 -0.26
C GLU A 82 6.18 15.31 1.09
N ILE A 83 6.97 15.22 2.15
CA ILE A 83 6.47 14.88 3.50
C ILE A 83 5.72 16.07 4.08
N GLU A 84 6.28 17.28 3.93
CA GLU A 84 5.61 18.51 4.35
C GLU A 84 4.38 18.82 3.50
N GLU A 85 4.45 18.61 2.17
CA GLU A 85 3.28 18.73 1.29
C GLU A 85 2.15 17.80 1.77
N ALA A 86 2.47 16.52 2.02
CA ALA A 86 1.48 15.54 2.49
C ALA A 86 0.92 15.90 3.87
N ALA A 87 1.76 16.39 4.80
CA ALA A 87 1.34 16.85 6.11
C ALA A 87 0.36 18.03 6.02
N TRP A 88 0.66 19.02 5.18
CA TRP A 88 -0.22 20.17 4.94
C TRP A 88 -1.55 19.74 4.31
N VAL A 89 -1.53 18.82 3.34
CA VAL A 89 -2.76 18.24 2.78
C VAL A 89 -3.57 17.53 3.85
N GLY A 90 -2.93 16.78 4.74
CA GLY A 90 -3.58 16.14 5.90
C GLY A 90 -4.24 17.16 6.84
N ASP A 91 -3.52 18.23 7.20
CA ASP A 91 -4.03 19.31 8.05
C ASP A 91 -5.26 19.97 7.42
N GLU A 92 -5.22 20.24 6.11
CA GLU A 92 -6.31 20.87 5.38
C GLU A 92 -7.54 19.96 5.27
N VAL A 93 -7.34 18.66 5.06
CA VAL A 93 -8.42 17.67 5.06
C VAL A 93 -9.08 17.61 6.44
N GLU A 94 -8.30 17.54 7.52
CA GLU A 94 -8.83 17.57 8.89
C GLU A 94 -9.57 18.87 9.20
N ARG A 95 -9.05 20.01 8.74
CA ARG A 95 -9.71 21.31 8.87
C ARG A 95 -11.07 21.33 8.16
N LEU A 96 -11.15 20.77 6.94
CA LEU A 96 -12.39 20.68 6.18
C LEU A 96 -13.41 19.72 6.82
N LEU A 97 -12.95 18.57 7.31
CA LEU A 97 -13.80 17.56 7.95
C LEU A 97 -14.26 17.94 9.37
N SER A 98 -13.48 18.74 10.10
CA SER A 98 -13.86 19.27 11.42
C SER A 98 -14.84 20.44 11.33
N GLY A 99 -14.88 21.13 10.18
CA GLY A 99 -15.88 22.14 9.88
C GLY A 99 -17.28 21.55 9.67
N GLN A 100 -18.30 22.41 9.68
CA GLN A 100 -19.64 22.02 9.23
C GLN A 100 -19.70 22.07 7.70
N GLY A 101 -20.00 20.94 7.05
CA GLY A 101 -20.46 20.94 5.65
C GLY A 101 -19.73 20.02 4.67
N PHE A 102 -18.60 19.41 5.03
CA PHE A 102 -17.89 18.48 4.15
C PHE A 102 -17.78 17.09 4.76
N GLY A 103 -18.10 16.06 3.98
CA GLY A 103 -17.80 14.68 4.28
C GLY A 103 -16.53 14.21 3.54
N PRO A 104 -15.99 13.03 3.91
CA PRO A 104 -14.81 12.47 3.22
C PRO A 104 -15.02 12.25 1.70
N GLY A 105 -16.27 12.11 1.25
CA GLY A 105 -16.60 11.94 -0.17
C GLY A 105 -16.57 13.23 -0.99
N ASP A 106 -16.51 14.39 -0.33
CA ASP A 106 -16.52 15.70 -0.98
C ASP A 106 -15.11 16.21 -1.29
N ILE A 107 -14.07 15.49 -0.84
CA ILE A 107 -12.67 15.88 -0.97
C ILE A 107 -11.98 14.92 -1.93
N ALA A 108 -11.30 15.47 -2.94
CA ALA A 108 -10.49 14.72 -3.89
C ALA A 108 -9.07 15.30 -3.94
N ILE A 109 -8.08 14.43 -3.81
CA ILE A 109 -6.66 14.77 -3.97
C ILE A 109 -6.19 14.23 -5.32
N MET A 110 -5.68 15.11 -6.17
CA MET A 110 -5.24 14.78 -7.52
C MET A 110 -3.74 15.00 -7.64
N TYR A 111 -3.06 14.06 -8.28
CA TYR A 111 -1.62 14.10 -8.51
C TYR A 111 -1.28 13.65 -9.94
N ARG A 112 -0.07 13.95 -10.40
CA ARG A 112 0.34 13.69 -11.78
C ARG A 112 0.73 12.23 -12.03
N THR A 113 1.38 11.59 -11.06
CA THR A 113 1.88 10.21 -11.16
C THR A 113 1.48 9.40 -9.93
N ASN A 114 1.26 8.09 -10.11
CA ASN A 114 0.88 7.20 -9.00
C ASN A 114 1.94 7.11 -7.89
N ALA A 115 3.21 7.42 -8.17
CA ALA A 115 4.27 7.42 -7.15
C ALA A 115 4.03 8.49 -6.07
N GLN A 116 3.37 9.61 -6.41
CA GLN A 116 3.06 10.70 -5.49
C GLN A 116 2.01 10.31 -4.43
N SER A 117 1.23 9.25 -4.65
CA SER A 117 0.23 8.83 -3.67
C SER A 117 0.87 8.40 -2.35
N ARG A 118 2.11 7.92 -2.38
CA ARG A 118 2.77 7.29 -1.23
C ARG A 118 2.84 8.20 0.00
N ALA A 119 3.41 9.40 -0.13
CA ALA A 119 3.59 10.31 1.00
C ALA A 119 2.23 10.73 1.61
N ILE A 120 1.23 10.92 0.74
CA ILE A 120 -0.14 11.27 1.12
C ILE A 120 -0.81 10.10 1.85
N GLU A 121 -0.72 8.88 1.31
CA GLU A 121 -1.26 7.67 1.94
C GLU A 121 -0.63 7.43 3.32
N GLU A 122 0.69 7.56 3.44
CA GLU A 122 1.41 7.41 4.72
C GLU A 122 0.89 8.42 5.77
N THR A 123 0.72 9.68 5.38
CA THR A 123 0.17 10.73 6.26
C THR A 123 -1.27 10.42 6.69
N PHE A 124 -2.12 10.02 5.75
CA PHE A 124 -3.51 9.68 6.04
C PHE A 124 -3.61 8.51 7.00
N VAL A 125 -2.75 7.51 6.86
CA VAL A 125 -2.75 6.34 7.74
C VAL A 125 -2.27 6.69 9.13
N LEU A 126 -1.16 7.44 9.24
CA LEU A 126 -0.62 7.90 10.52
C LEU A 126 -1.67 8.70 11.32
N ARG A 127 -2.50 9.47 10.63
CA ARG A 127 -3.56 10.31 11.22
C ARG A 127 -4.92 9.61 11.35
N GLY A 128 -5.06 8.37 10.86
CA GLY A 128 -6.33 7.64 10.88
C GLY A 128 -7.40 8.22 9.95
N LEU A 129 -7.01 8.97 8.92
CA LEU A 129 -7.90 9.54 7.92
C LEU A 129 -8.33 8.49 6.91
N LYS A 130 -9.64 8.40 6.66
CA LYS A 130 -10.20 7.47 5.69
C LYS A 130 -9.95 7.98 4.27
N TYR A 131 -9.43 7.12 3.40
CA TYR A 131 -9.22 7.44 2.00
C TYR A 131 -9.57 6.28 1.07
N LYS A 132 -9.75 6.60 -0.22
CA LYS A 132 -9.92 5.61 -1.29
C LYS A 132 -9.01 5.97 -2.46
N LEU A 133 -8.05 5.10 -2.76
CA LEU A 133 -7.20 5.22 -3.94
C LEU A 133 -7.97 4.80 -5.20
N VAL A 134 -7.83 5.56 -6.29
CA VAL A 134 -8.44 5.25 -7.60
C VAL A 134 -7.32 5.07 -8.64
N GLY A 135 -7.28 3.93 -9.32
CA GLY A 135 -6.34 3.69 -10.43
C GLY A 135 -4.90 3.28 -10.03
N GLY A 136 -4.68 2.87 -8.78
CA GLY A 136 -3.40 2.33 -8.30
C GLY A 136 -3.60 1.18 -7.29
N THR A 137 -2.53 0.41 -7.03
CA THR A 137 -2.47 -0.55 -5.92
C THR A 137 -2.21 0.21 -4.62
N ARG A 138 -3.01 -0.01 -3.57
CA ARG A 138 -2.80 0.68 -2.28
C ARG A 138 -1.39 0.41 -1.75
N PHE A 139 -0.81 1.35 -1.00
CA PHE A 139 0.52 1.16 -0.42
C PHE A 139 0.64 -0.17 0.35
N TYR A 140 -0.32 -0.48 1.22
CA TYR A 140 -0.40 -1.75 1.97
C TYR A 140 -0.81 -2.96 1.15
N GLU A 141 -1.17 -2.80 -0.11
CA GLU A 141 -1.48 -3.93 -0.98
C GLU A 141 -0.25 -4.53 -1.67
N ARG A 142 0.86 -3.76 -1.70
CA ARG A 142 2.14 -4.16 -2.27
C ARG A 142 2.73 -5.37 -1.54
N LYS A 143 3.41 -6.23 -2.30
CA LYS A 143 3.93 -7.51 -1.79
C LYS A 143 4.91 -7.25 -0.63
N GLU A 144 5.84 -6.32 -0.86
CA GLU A 144 6.90 -5.95 0.07
C GLU A 144 6.40 -5.37 1.39
N ILE A 145 5.36 -4.53 1.32
CA ILE A 145 4.77 -3.95 2.52
C ILE A 145 4.01 -5.02 3.32
N LYS A 146 3.26 -5.90 2.65
CA LYS A 146 2.55 -7.00 3.33
C LYS A 146 3.51 -8.02 3.94
N ASP A 147 4.63 -8.30 3.29
CA ASP A 147 5.64 -9.23 3.81
C ASP A 147 6.30 -8.66 5.06
N ALA A 148 6.73 -7.39 5.03
CA ALA A 148 7.29 -6.70 6.19
C ALA A 148 6.30 -6.64 7.37
N LEU A 149 5.02 -6.33 7.10
CA LEU A 149 3.98 -6.35 8.12
C LEU A 149 3.72 -7.76 8.66
N ALA A 150 3.80 -8.80 7.83
CA ALA A 150 3.64 -10.17 8.29
C ALA A 150 4.79 -10.61 9.21
N TYR A 151 6.02 -10.20 8.94
CA TYR A 151 7.14 -10.39 9.87
C TYR A 151 6.85 -9.75 11.24
N MET A 152 6.46 -8.47 11.25
CA MET A 152 6.15 -7.75 12.49
C MET A 152 4.97 -8.36 13.24
N ARG A 153 3.91 -8.76 12.52
CA ARG A 153 2.75 -9.44 13.10
C ARG A 153 3.14 -10.77 13.73
N LEU A 154 4.02 -11.54 13.10
CA LEU A 154 4.45 -12.84 13.62
C LEU A 154 5.35 -12.69 14.86
N VAL A 155 6.20 -11.67 14.90
CA VAL A 155 7.01 -11.35 16.10
C VAL A 155 6.14 -10.88 17.26
N HIS A 156 5.09 -10.10 16.98
CA HIS A 156 4.15 -9.64 17.99
C HIS A 156 3.19 -10.75 18.46
N ASN A 157 2.69 -11.55 17.52
CA ASN A 157 1.78 -12.68 17.74
C ASN A 157 2.29 -13.92 16.98
N PRO A 158 3.11 -14.76 17.63
CA PRO A 158 3.63 -15.98 17.00
C PRO A 158 2.57 -17.01 16.58
N ALA A 159 1.34 -16.89 17.09
CA ALA A 159 0.21 -17.72 16.70
C ALA A 159 -0.52 -17.23 15.42
N ASP A 160 -0.08 -16.12 14.80
CA ASP A 160 -0.67 -15.60 13.55
C ASP A 160 -0.35 -16.52 12.36
N THR A 161 -1.27 -17.44 12.08
CA THR A 161 -1.14 -18.42 10.99
C THR A 161 -1.04 -17.76 9.62
N VAL A 162 -1.76 -16.67 9.39
CA VAL A 162 -1.79 -15.96 8.09
C VAL A 162 -0.45 -15.28 7.83
N ALA A 163 0.13 -14.66 8.87
CA ALA A 163 1.47 -14.09 8.79
C ALA A 163 2.53 -15.17 8.56
N MET A 164 2.45 -16.29 9.29
CA MET A 164 3.35 -17.45 9.12
C MET A 164 3.31 -18.00 7.69
N ASP A 165 2.11 -18.27 7.16
CA ASP A 165 1.90 -18.80 5.80
C ASP A 165 2.56 -17.92 4.73
N ARG A 166 2.56 -16.60 4.97
CA ARG A 166 3.09 -15.61 4.02
C ARG A 166 4.61 -15.56 4.00
N ILE A 167 5.26 -15.62 5.17
CA ILE A 167 6.69 -15.30 5.29
C ILE A 167 7.59 -16.51 5.52
N ILE A 168 7.04 -17.70 5.81
CA ILE A 168 7.81 -18.92 6.10
C ILE A 168 8.87 -19.21 5.04
N ASN A 169 8.55 -19.02 3.76
CA ASN A 169 9.44 -19.24 2.62
C ASN A 169 9.68 -17.98 1.78
N THR A 170 9.60 -16.79 2.41
CA THR A 170 9.82 -15.50 1.75
C THR A 170 10.85 -14.67 2.55
N PRO A 171 12.12 -14.51 2.11
CA PRO A 171 12.72 -15.07 0.90
C PRO A 171 12.78 -16.61 0.92
N SER A 172 13.05 -17.22 -0.25
CA SER A 172 13.09 -18.68 -0.40
C SER A 172 14.13 -19.31 0.55
N ARG A 173 13.66 -20.24 1.40
CA ARG A 173 14.45 -20.97 2.40
C ARG A 173 14.51 -22.47 2.11
N GLY A 174 14.02 -22.91 0.95
CA GLY A 174 13.86 -24.34 0.65
C GLY A 174 12.73 -25.00 1.43
N ILE A 175 11.82 -24.22 2.02
CA ILE A 175 10.62 -24.72 2.70
C ILE A 175 9.50 -24.80 1.65
N GLY A 176 9.46 -25.93 0.94
CA GLY A 176 8.43 -26.18 -0.08
C GLY A 176 7.05 -26.45 0.52
N VAL A 177 6.02 -26.41 -0.33
CA VAL A 177 4.61 -26.63 0.06
C VAL A 177 4.40 -27.93 0.84
N LYS A 178 5.03 -29.04 0.40
CA LYS A 178 4.92 -30.34 1.09
C LYS A 178 5.56 -30.33 2.47
N THR A 179 6.73 -29.70 2.61
CA THR A 179 7.42 -29.56 3.90
C THR A 179 6.56 -28.78 4.88
N TYR A 180 5.95 -27.69 4.41
CA TYR A 180 5.13 -26.85 5.26
C TYR A 180 3.79 -27.51 5.62
N ALA A 181 3.16 -28.24 4.69
CA ALA A 181 1.98 -29.05 4.98
C ALA A 181 2.28 -30.13 6.03
N ALA A 182 3.41 -30.82 5.92
CA ALA A 182 3.84 -31.80 6.92
C ALA A 182 4.08 -31.18 8.31
N LEU A 183 4.60 -29.94 8.38
CA LEU A 183 4.69 -29.19 9.63
C LEU A 183 3.30 -28.88 10.20
N GLN A 184 2.33 -28.48 9.35
CA GLN A 184 0.96 -28.16 9.78
C GLN A 184 0.22 -29.38 10.32
N GLU A 185 0.33 -30.51 9.63
CA GLU A 185 -0.23 -31.80 10.06
C GLU A 185 0.41 -32.24 11.39
N TRP A 186 1.74 -32.25 11.47
CA TRP A 186 2.45 -32.62 12.68
C TRP A 186 2.13 -31.69 13.87
N ALA A 187 2.07 -30.37 13.65
CA ALA A 187 1.67 -29.42 14.68
C ALA A 187 0.26 -29.72 15.23
N SER A 188 -0.66 -30.11 14.34
CA SER A 188 -2.02 -30.48 14.71
C SER A 188 -2.06 -31.80 15.51
N GLU A 189 -1.30 -32.81 15.10
CA GLU A 189 -1.17 -34.08 15.81
C GLU A 189 -0.65 -33.91 17.24
N ILE A 190 0.32 -33.01 17.44
CA ILE A 190 0.91 -32.76 18.75
C ILE A 190 0.16 -31.68 19.57
N GLU A 191 -0.97 -31.19 19.06
CA GLU A 191 -1.84 -30.15 19.67
C GLU A 191 -1.14 -28.81 19.96
N LEU A 192 -0.23 -28.42 19.06
CA LEU A 192 0.53 -27.17 19.14
C LEU A 192 0.25 -26.25 17.96
N ASN A 193 0.43 -24.95 18.17
CA ASN A 193 0.45 -24.03 17.03
C ASN A 193 1.76 -24.20 16.24
N ARG A 194 1.80 -23.66 15.02
CA ARG A 194 2.93 -23.84 14.09
C ARG A 194 4.24 -23.30 14.66
N TYR A 195 4.18 -22.20 15.41
CA TYR A 195 5.35 -21.62 16.07
C TYR A 195 5.87 -22.53 17.19
N GLU A 196 5.00 -23.04 18.05
CA GLU A 196 5.35 -23.98 19.11
C GLU A 196 5.96 -25.28 18.53
N ALA A 197 5.39 -25.81 17.45
CA ALA A 197 5.93 -26.98 16.76
C ALA A 197 7.35 -26.71 16.19
N LEU A 198 7.60 -25.51 15.65
CA LEU A 198 8.94 -25.08 15.23
C LEU A 198 9.93 -25.04 16.41
N LEU A 199 9.48 -24.63 17.60
CA LEU A 199 10.32 -24.66 18.79
C LEU A 199 10.60 -26.08 19.27
N VAL A 200 9.62 -26.98 19.20
CA VAL A 200 9.84 -28.41 19.51
C VAL A 200 10.88 -28.98 18.55
N LEU A 201 10.78 -28.64 17.26
CA LEU A 201 11.73 -29.11 16.25
C LEU A 201 13.17 -28.65 16.51
N LYS A 202 13.35 -27.42 17.02
CA LYS A 202 14.67 -26.81 17.25
C LYS A 202 15.28 -27.13 18.62
N TYR A 203 14.48 -27.07 19.68
CA TYR A 203 14.94 -27.14 21.07
C TYR A 203 14.50 -28.40 21.81
N GLY A 204 13.62 -29.19 21.20
CA GLY A 204 13.05 -30.39 21.80
C GLY A 204 11.79 -30.13 22.63
N PRO A 205 11.00 -31.19 22.90
CA PRO A 205 9.73 -31.10 23.61
C PRO A 205 9.89 -30.64 25.06
N ASP A 206 10.95 -31.06 25.76
CA ASP A 206 11.21 -30.68 27.16
C ASP A 206 11.41 -29.17 27.33
N TYR A 207 12.05 -28.53 26.35
CA TYR A 207 12.25 -27.08 26.36
C TYR A 207 10.91 -26.36 26.20
N VAL A 208 10.09 -26.78 25.24
CA VAL A 208 8.80 -26.16 24.96
C VAL A 208 7.79 -26.41 26.08
N SER A 209 7.81 -27.59 26.70
CA SER A 209 6.97 -27.89 27.87
C SER A 209 7.23 -26.91 29.02
N LYS A 210 8.51 -26.59 29.28
CA LYS A 210 8.90 -25.57 30.28
C LYS A 210 8.49 -24.16 29.86
N LEU A 211 8.64 -23.82 28.57
CA LEU A 211 8.28 -22.51 28.05
C LEU A 211 6.77 -22.24 28.14
N LEU A 212 5.95 -23.26 27.88
CA LEU A 212 4.49 -23.17 27.92
C LEU A 212 3.89 -23.45 29.30
N ASP A 213 4.71 -23.83 30.29
CA ASP A 213 4.29 -24.25 31.63
C ASP A 213 3.19 -25.33 31.61
N ARG A 214 3.30 -26.29 30.67
CA ARG A 214 2.36 -27.41 30.53
C ARG A 214 3.02 -28.65 29.94
N PRO A 215 2.56 -29.87 30.27
CA PRO A 215 3.03 -31.09 29.61
C PRO A 215 2.60 -31.09 28.13
N LEU A 216 3.48 -31.61 27.27
CA LEU A 216 3.17 -31.83 25.85
C LEU A 216 2.60 -33.24 25.66
N SER A 217 1.94 -33.46 24.52
CA SER A 217 1.49 -34.78 24.11
C SER A 217 2.67 -35.76 23.99
N ALA A 218 2.42 -37.05 24.21
CA ALA A 218 3.45 -38.09 24.02
C ALA A 218 3.99 -38.09 22.58
N ASP A 219 3.16 -37.68 21.61
CA ASP A 219 3.50 -37.60 20.20
C ASP A 219 4.52 -36.48 19.90
N ALA A 220 4.62 -35.45 20.74
CA ALA A 220 5.66 -34.42 20.64
C ALA A 220 7.09 -34.98 20.85
N HIS A 221 7.22 -36.17 21.45
CA HIS A 221 8.51 -36.84 21.67
C HIS A 221 8.88 -37.81 20.53
N LYS A 222 7.98 -38.01 19.55
CA LYS A 222 8.26 -38.84 18.38
C LYS A 222 9.06 -38.05 17.35
N ALA A 223 9.78 -38.77 16.49
CA ALA A 223 10.49 -38.15 15.38
C ALA A 223 9.48 -37.47 14.43
N PRO A 224 9.73 -36.22 14.00
CA PRO A 224 8.83 -35.50 13.12
C PRO A 224 8.81 -36.16 11.72
N PRO A 225 7.69 -36.09 10.98
CA PRO A 225 7.55 -36.67 9.64
C PRO A 225 8.22 -35.79 8.56
N LEU A 226 9.46 -35.38 8.79
CA LEU A 226 10.20 -34.43 7.96
C LEU A 226 11.55 -35.03 7.52
N THR A 227 11.96 -34.73 6.29
CA THR A 227 13.30 -35.09 5.82
C THR A 227 14.38 -34.22 6.48
N GLY A 228 15.61 -34.70 6.61
CA GLY A 228 16.68 -33.94 7.28
C GLY A 228 16.95 -32.56 6.66
N ARG A 229 16.87 -32.42 5.33
CA ARG A 229 17.02 -31.11 4.66
C ARG A 229 15.87 -30.17 4.99
N ALA A 230 14.64 -30.68 4.96
CA ALA A 230 13.44 -29.92 5.30
C ALA A 230 13.44 -29.48 6.78
N GLN A 231 13.87 -30.38 7.66
CA GLN A 231 14.02 -30.12 9.09
C GLN A 231 15.04 -29.01 9.35
N ASN A 232 16.21 -29.04 8.72
CA ASN A 232 17.23 -28.00 8.91
C ASN A 232 16.71 -26.61 8.52
N ALA A 233 16.05 -26.48 7.36
CA ALA A 233 15.48 -25.21 6.92
C ALA A 233 14.44 -24.64 7.90
N LEU A 234 13.59 -25.52 8.47
CA LEU A 234 12.61 -25.13 9.49
C LEU A 234 13.27 -24.77 10.83
N ILE A 235 14.33 -25.47 11.23
CA ILE A 235 15.11 -25.18 12.44
C ILE A 235 15.82 -23.82 12.35
N ASP A 236 16.36 -23.48 11.17
CA ASP A 236 17.00 -22.19 10.92
C ASP A 236 15.98 -21.06 11.05
N PHE A 237 14.82 -21.21 10.39
CA PHE A 237 13.72 -20.25 10.50
C PHE A 237 13.20 -20.11 11.94
N ALA A 238 13.02 -21.23 12.65
CA ALA A 238 12.61 -21.24 14.06
C ALA A 238 13.59 -20.45 14.95
N GLY A 239 14.89 -20.52 14.65
CA GLY A 239 15.92 -19.78 15.38
C GLY A 239 15.83 -18.28 15.16
N MET A 240 15.69 -17.85 13.91
CA MET A 240 15.50 -16.44 13.58
C MET A 240 14.26 -15.89 14.27
N LEU A 241 13.12 -16.57 14.12
CA LEU A 241 11.86 -16.13 14.71
C LEU A 241 11.93 -16.06 16.24
N GLN A 242 12.50 -17.08 16.91
CA GLN A 242 12.67 -17.04 18.36
C GLN A 242 13.58 -15.88 18.80
N SER A 243 14.64 -15.60 18.05
CA SER A 243 15.53 -14.48 18.35
C SER A 243 14.82 -13.14 18.27
N TRP A 244 13.98 -12.93 17.25
CA TRP A 244 13.19 -11.70 17.10
C TRP A 244 12.10 -11.57 18.17
N VAL A 245 11.42 -12.67 18.52
CA VAL A 245 10.46 -12.69 19.63
C VAL A 245 11.14 -12.34 20.96
N ASN A 246 12.33 -12.89 21.22
CA ASN A 246 13.11 -12.57 22.41
C ASN A 246 13.56 -11.11 22.45
N LEU A 247 14.06 -10.57 21.33
CA LEU A 247 14.42 -9.15 21.20
C LEU A 247 13.21 -8.25 21.51
N ARG A 248 12.05 -8.63 20.98
CA ARG A 248 10.79 -7.92 21.24
C ARG A 248 10.39 -7.98 22.71
N GLN A 249 10.44 -9.15 23.34
CA GLN A 249 10.06 -9.35 24.74
C GLN A 249 11.00 -8.65 25.73
N GLN A 250 12.29 -8.57 25.41
CA GLN A 250 13.29 -7.92 26.26
C GLN A 250 13.38 -6.40 26.01
N GLU A 251 12.60 -5.86 25.07
CA GLU A 251 12.67 -4.46 24.62
C GLU A 251 14.10 -4.04 24.23
N ARG A 252 14.87 -4.96 23.65
CA ARG A 252 16.28 -4.74 23.29
C ARG A 252 16.44 -4.18 21.88
N TYR A 253 15.68 -3.14 21.58
CA TYR A 253 15.69 -2.41 20.31
C TYR A 253 15.42 -0.93 20.58
N GLY A 254 16.04 -0.02 19.82
CA GLY A 254 15.91 1.42 20.04
C GLY A 254 14.52 1.94 19.67
N SER A 255 13.98 1.47 18.55
CA SER A 255 12.66 1.82 18.03
C SER A 255 12.00 0.67 17.28
N VAL A 256 10.69 0.77 17.03
CA VAL A 256 9.97 -0.21 16.18
C VAL A 256 10.55 -0.25 14.76
N ALA A 257 11.07 0.87 14.26
CA ALA A 257 11.76 0.93 12.98
C ALA A 257 13.06 0.11 13.03
N ASP A 258 13.86 0.25 14.10
CA ASP A 258 15.09 -0.54 14.27
C ASP A 258 14.79 -2.04 14.33
N LEU A 259 13.72 -2.43 15.03
CA LEU A 259 13.29 -3.83 15.09
C LEU A 259 12.91 -4.36 13.69
N MET A 260 12.15 -3.57 12.93
CA MET A 260 11.78 -3.93 11.56
C MET A 260 13.02 -4.07 10.67
N ASP A 261 13.95 -3.11 10.73
CA ASP A 261 15.18 -3.13 9.93
C ASP A 261 16.06 -4.34 10.26
N MET A 262 16.18 -4.69 11.55
CA MET A 262 16.87 -5.91 11.99
C MET A 262 16.20 -7.16 11.42
N ILE A 263 14.88 -7.30 11.55
CA ILE A 263 14.15 -8.47 11.04
C ILE A 263 14.28 -8.60 9.52
N LEU A 264 14.12 -7.50 8.78
CA LEU A 264 14.20 -7.51 7.31
C LEU A 264 15.62 -7.78 6.79
N THR A 265 16.65 -7.39 7.57
CA THR A 265 18.05 -7.70 7.28
C THR A 265 18.36 -9.16 7.59
N ASP A 266 18.09 -9.61 8.82
CA ASP A 266 18.37 -10.97 9.30
C ASP A 266 17.64 -12.03 8.49
N SER A 267 16.41 -11.75 8.07
CA SER A 267 15.61 -12.65 7.25
C SER A 267 16.14 -12.83 5.82
N GLY A 268 17.05 -11.95 5.39
CA GLY A 268 17.54 -11.85 4.01
C GLY A 268 16.58 -11.12 3.06
N TYR A 269 15.48 -10.54 3.56
CA TYR A 269 14.44 -9.93 2.74
C TYR A 269 14.95 -8.71 1.96
N ILE A 270 15.74 -7.83 2.60
CA ILE A 270 16.32 -6.65 1.92
C ILE A 270 17.23 -7.06 0.78
N HIS A 271 18.03 -8.12 0.96
CA HIS A 271 18.91 -8.63 -0.08
C HIS A 271 18.10 -9.19 -1.26
N ASN A 272 17.05 -9.98 -0.96
CA ASN A 272 16.18 -10.56 -1.97
C ASN A 272 15.46 -9.51 -2.83
N LEU A 273 15.02 -8.40 -2.22
CA LEU A 273 14.45 -7.26 -2.94
C LEU A 273 15.47 -6.57 -3.86
N ARG A 274 16.74 -6.49 -3.46
CA ARG A 274 17.81 -5.84 -4.24
C ARG A 274 18.28 -6.69 -5.42
N ASP A 275 18.20 -8.02 -5.30
CA ASP A 275 18.63 -8.95 -6.33
C ASP A 275 17.61 -9.10 -7.49
N GLY A 276 16.41 -8.51 -7.38
CA GLY A 276 15.39 -8.54 -8.44
C GLY A 276 14.78 -9.92 -8.69
N SER A 277 15.04 -10.90 -7.83
CA SER A 277 14.59 -12.29 -8.01
C SER A 277 13.06 -12.50 -8.00
N ASP A 278 12.30 -11.46 -7.66
CA ASP A 278 10.84 -11.44 -7.62
C ASP A 278 10.18 -10.66 -8.80
N GLU A 279 10.96 -10.13 -9.77
CA GLU A 279 10.43 -9.47 -10.98
C GLU A 279 10.13 -10.45 -12.15
N ALA A 280 9.96 -11.75 -11.88
CA ALA A 280 9.60 -12.77 -12.88
C ALA A 280 8.15 -13.26 -12.75
#